data_AF-A0AA37LQS4-F1
#
_entry.id   AF-A0AA37LQS4-F1
#
_cell.length_a   1.000
_cell.length_b   1.000
_cell.length_c   1.000
_cell.angle_alpha   90.00
_cell.angle_beta   90.00
_cell.angle_gamma   90.00
#
_symmetry.space_group_name_H-M   'P 1'
#
loop_
_entity.id
_entity.type
_entity.pdbx_description
1 polymer ?
#
loop_
_entity_poly.entity_id
_entity_poly.type
_entity_poly.pdbx_seq_one_letter_code
_entity_poly.pdbx_strand_id
1 'polypeptide(L)'
;MQFPIFAVVATFLTTTASAQATYEVANYLSVCQQGNNLFCSGNTSVCPKGKTDTFDAKATAANEAACKGLKYGDSCDQTIACV
;
A
#
# COMPACT_ATOMS: atom_id res chain seq x y z
N MET A 1 27.55 -4.45 47.37
CA MET A 1 26.73 -5.01 46.28
C MET A 1 27.31 -4.52 44.96
N GLN A 2 28.08 -5.37 44.30
CA GLN A 2 28.66 -5.16 42.97
C GLN A 2 27.64 -5.67 41.95
N PHE A 3 27.21 -4.85 40.99
CA PHE A 3 26.38 -5.29 39.88
C PHE A 3 27.21 -5.29 38.58
N PRO A 4 27.29 -6.42 37.87
CA PRO A 4 28.08 -6.55 36.65
C PRO A 4 27.32 -6.09 35.39
N ILE A 5 28.14 -5.76 34.41
CA ILE A 5 27.95 -5.37 33.01
C ILE A 5 27.02 -6.34 32.25
N PHE A 6 26.13 -5.85 31.37
CA PHE A 6 25.82 -6.48 30.06
C PHE A 6 25.26 -5.47 29.05
N ALA A 7 25.76 -5.57 27.81
CA ALA A 7 25.58 -4.69 26.67
C ALA A 7 24.25 -4.90 25.91
N VAL A 8 23.78 -3.87 25.20
CA VAL A 8 23.11 -4.05 23.88
C VAL A 8 23.49 -2.90 22.96
N VAL A 9 24.38 -3.20 22.02
CA VAL A 9 24.53 -2.51 20.73
C VAL A 9 23.47 -3.09 19.79
N ALA A 10 22.70 -2.22 19.12
CA ALA A 10 22.02 -2.39 17.82
C ALA A 10 20.79 -1.45 17.81
N THR A 11 20.49 -0.65 16.80
CA THR A 11 20.61 -0.97 15.37
C THR A 11 20.59 0.34 14.58
N PHE A 12 21.40 0.40 13.53
CA PHE A 12 21.29 1.41 12.48
C PHE A 12 19.85 1.42 11.94
N LEU A 13 19.14 2.54 12.10
CA LEU A 13 18.04 2.82 11.19
C LEU A 13 18.68 3.18 9.86
N THR A 14 18.94 2.14 9.05
CA THR A 14 19.13 2.29 7.62
C THR A 14 17.89 2.99 7.10
N THR A 15 17.98 4.30 6.86
CA THR A 15 17.06 5.00 5.97
C THR A 15 17.29 4.38 4.60
N THR A 16 16.60 3.27 4.32
CA THR A 16 16.50 2.72 2.98
C THR A 16 15.99 3.85 2.12
N ALA A 17 16.82 4.32 1.19
CA ALA A 17 16.42 5.23 0.16
C ALA A 17 15.16 4.65 -0.49
N SER A 18 14.01 5.22 -0.17
CA SER A 18 12.74 4.77 -0.74
C SER A 18 12.87 4.96 -2.25
N ALA A 19 12.83 3.88 -3.01
CA ALA A 19 12.47 3.97 -4.42
C ALA A 19 11.20 4.83 -4.47
N GLN A 20 11.26 5.94 -5.19
CA GLN A 20 10.17 6.90 -5.25
C GLN A 20 8.97 6.18 -5.85
N ALA A 21 8.05 5.71 -5.00
CA ALA A 21 6.87 4.98 -5.46
C ALA A 21 6.08 5.91 -6.37
N THR A 22 5.92 5.52 -7.62
CA THR A 22 5.01 6.22 -8.54
C THR A 22 3.61 5.67 -8.32
N TYR A 23 2.58 6.48 -8.52
CA TYR A 23 1.20 6.05 -8.29
C TYR A 23 0.45 6.03 -9.60
N GLU A 24 -0.09 4.87 -9.95
CA GLU A 24 -0.93 4.69 -11.13
C GLU A 24 -2.38 4.50 -10.69
N VAL A 25 -3.31 5.02 -11.49
CA VAL A 25 -4.75 4.88 -11.24
C VAL A 25 -5.37 4.12 -12.40
N ALA A 26 -6.16 3.10 -12.07
CA ALA A 26 -6.84 2.27 -13.05
C ALA A 26 -8.28 1.99 -12.59
N ASN A 27 -9.21 1.87 -13.53
CA ASN A 27 -10.62 1.61 -13.21
C ASN A 27 -11.31 0.49 -14.03
N TYR A 28 -10.54 -0.21 -14.87
CA TYR A 28 -11.10 -1.09 -15.90
C TYR A 28 -11.65 -2.43 -15.38
N LEU A 29 -11.13 -2.95 -14.26
CA LEU A 29 -11.66 -4.13 -13.56
C LEU A 29 -11.89 -3.89 -12.06
N SER A 30 -11.63 -2.68 -11.56
CA SER A 30 -11.65 -2.42 -10.12
C SER A 30 -13.03 -2.10 -9.59
N VAL A 31 -13.35 -2.80 -8.50
CA VAL A 31 -14.62 -2.69 -7.78
C VAL A 31 -14.35 -2.64 -6.28
N CYS A 32 -15.31 -2.10 -5.54
CA CYS A 32 -15.26 -2.09 -4.09
C CYS A 32 -15.44 -3.51 -3.54
N GLN A 33 -14.37 -4.05 -2.97
CA GLN A 33 -14.32 -5.38 -2.39
C GLN A 33 -14.47 -5.32 -0.87
N GLN A 34 -15.03 -6.38 -0.29
CA GLN A 34 -15.30 -6.45 1.15
C GLN A 34 -14.01 -6.85 1.91
N GLY A 35 -13.55 -5.98 2.80
CA GLY A 35 -12.47 -6.25 3.76
C GLY A 35 -12.81 -5.69 5.15
N ASN A 36 -11.81 -5.21 5.91
CA ASN A 36 -12.04 -4.44 7.14
C ASN A 36 -12.79 -3.12 6.84
N ASN A 37 -12.46 -2.49 5.72
CA ASN A 37 -13.23 -1.44 5.06
C ASN A 37 -13.54 -1.89 3.62
N LEU A 38 -14.50 -1.23 2.96
CA LEU A 38 -14.62 -1.38 1.52
C LEU A 38 -13.36 -0.82 0.86
N PHE A 39 -12.73 -1.64 0.02
CA PHE A 39 -11.45 -1.33 -0.59
C PHE A 39 -11.53 -1.50 -2.09
N CYS A 40 -11.06 -0.50 -2.83
CA CYS A 40 -11.04 -0.57 -4.29
C CYS A 40 -9.96 -1.52 -4.80
N SER A 41 -10.35 -2.64 -5.41
CA SER A 41 -9.42 -3.63 -5.96
C SER A 41 -9.97 -4.36 -7.18
N GLY A 42 -9.10 -4.98 -7.96
CA GLY A 42 -9.45 -5.78 -9.15
C GLY A 42 -8.47 -5.63 -10.30
N ASN A 43 -7.76 -4.50 -10.39
CA ASN A 43 -6.71 -4.31 -11.38
C ASN A 43 -5.39 -4.92 -10.89
N THR A 44 -4.71 -5.58 -11.83
CA THR A 44 -3.39 -6.21 -11.64
C THR A 44 -2.50 -5.90 -12.83
N SER A 45 -1.19 -5.87 -12.64
CA SER A 45 -0.21 -5.49 -13.67
C SER A 45 -0.45 -4.08 -14.22
N VAL A 46 -0.79 -3.14 -13.33
CA VAL A 46 -1.00 -1.74 -13.71
C VAL A 46 0.33 -1.00 -13.83
N CYS A 47 1.30 -1.35 -13.00
CA CYS A 47 2.59 -0.70 -13.03
C CYS A 47 3.35 -1.01 -14.33
N PRO A 48 4.14 -0.05 -14.83
CA PRO A 48 4.94 -0.24 -16.05
C PRO A 48 5.94 -1.39 -15.87
N LYS A 49 6.38 -1.99 -16.99
CA LYS A 49 7.28 -3.15 -16.98
C LYS A 49 8.51 -2.90 -16.09
N GLY A 50 8.76 -3.87 -15.19
CA GLY A 50 9.88 -3.82 -14.24
C GLY A 50 9.54 -3.14 -12.91
N LYS A 51 8.30 -2.67 -12.73
CA LYS A 51 7.76 -2.19 -11.45
C LYS A 51 6.78 -3.19 -10.86
N THR A 52 6.73 -3.24 -9.53
CA THR A 52 5.83 -4.13 -8.81
C THR A 52 4.61 -3.35 -8.34
N ASP A 53 3.42 -3.88 -8.62
CA ASP A 53 2.17 -3.41 -8.05
C ASP A 53 2.18 -3.63 -6.54
N THR A 54 2.07 -2.56 -5.77
CA THR A 54 1.93 -2.62 -4.31
C THR A 54 0.87 -1.66 -3.80
N PHE A 55 0.35 -1.96 -2.62
CA PHE A 55 -0.55 -1.08 -1.89
C PHE A 55 0.16 -0.58 -0.64
N ASP A 56 0.96 0.47 -0.81
CA ASP A 56 1.53 1.18 0.34
C ASP A 56 0.42 1.88 1.15
N ALA A 57 0.78 2.52 2.26
CA ALA A 57 -0.20 3.18 3.12
C ALA A 57 -1.01 4.28 2.37
N LYS A 58 -0.40 4.94 1.38
CA LYS A 58 -1.05 6.01 0.61
C LYS A 58 -2.04 5.43 -0.40
N ALA A 59 -1.61 4.43 -1.18
CA ALA A 59 -2.47 3.70 -2.11
C ALA A 59 -3.62 3.03 -1.33
N THR A 60 -3.34 2.48 -0.15
CA THR A 60 -4.36 1.87 0.70
C THR A 60 -5.44 2.86 1.11
N ALA A 61 -5.03 4.00 1.68
CA ALA A 61 -5.98 5.04 2.07
C ALA A 61 -6.78 5.61 0.88
N ALA A 62 -6.14 5.75 -0.29
CA ALA A 62 -6.82 6.20 -1.50
C ALA A 62 -7.90 5.20 -1.97
N ASN A 63 -7.62 3.90 -1.92
CA ASN A 63 -8.57 2.85 -2.31
C ASN A 63 -9.72 2.67 -1.32
N GLU A 64 -9.48 2.87 -0.02
CA GLU A 64 -10.55 2.91 0.97
C GLU A 64 -11.42 4.16 0.78
N ALA A 65 -10.81 5.32 0.52
CA ALA A 65 -11.53 6.55 0.25
C ALA A 65 -12.37 6.47 -1.04
N ALA A 66 -11.85 5.82 -2.09
CA ALA A 66 -12.55 5.60 -3.35
C ALA A 66 -13.85 4.80 -3.18
N CYS A 67 -13.93 3.95 -2.14
CA CYS A 67 -15.11 3.16 -1.83
C CYS A 67 -15.99 3.74 -0.71
N LYS A 68 -15.65 4.91 -0.18
CA LYS A 68 -16.41 5.54 0.90
C LYS A 68 -17.78 6.00 0.41
N GLY A 69 -18.84 5.43 0.98
CA GLY A 69 -20.22 5.72 0.58
C GLY A 69 -20.70 4.93 -0.64
N LEU A 70 -19.84 4.09 -1.22
CA LEU A 70 -20.20 3.10 -2.23
C LEU A 70 -20.57 1.76 -1.59
N LYS A 71 -21.10 0.85 -2.39
CA LYS A 71 -21.45 -0.51 -1.99
C LYS A 71 -20.46 -1.51 -2.57
N TYR A 72 -20.47 -2.71 -2.01
CA TYR A 72 -19.74 -3.84 -2.58
C TYR A 72 -20.13 -4.05 -4.05
N GLY A 73 -19.12 -4.21 -4.91
CA GLY A 73 -19.30 -4.42 -6.35
C GLY A 73 -19.48 -3.15 -7.17
N ASP A 74 -19.60 -1.97 -6.55
CA ASP A 74 -19.58 -0.71 -7.28
C ASP A 74 -18.18 -0.48 -7.89
N SER A 75 -18.16 0.09 -9.09
CA SER A 75 -16.92 0.48 -9.77
C SER A 75 -16.20 1.58 -8.99
N CYS A 76 -14.87 1.52 -8.95
CA CYS A 76 -14.04 2.50 -8.26
C CYS A 76 -12.69 2.70 -8.96
N ASP A 77 -12.07 3.85 -8.72
CA ASP A 77 -10.74 4.16 -9.22
C ASP A 77 -9.68 3.60 -8.27
N GLN A 78 -8.99 2.55 -8.70
CA GLN A 78 -7.97 1.87 -7.91
C GLN A 78 -6.62 2.58 -8.07
N THR A 79 -6.07 3.06 -6.96
CA THR A 79 -4.72 3.62 -6.88
C THR A 79 -3.72 2.53 -6.51
N ILE A 80 -2.64 2.39 -7.27
CA ILE A 80 -1.59 1.39 -7.05
C ILE A 80 -0.26 2.11 -6.95
N ALA A 81 0.54 1.76 -5.94
CA ALA A 81 1.91 2.20 -5.83
C ALA A 81 2.80 1.27 -6.68
N CYS A 82 3.68 1.86 -7.46
CA CYS A 82 4.60 1.19 -8.36
C CYS A 82 6.02 1.38 -7.84
N VAL A 83 6.60 0.29 -7.35
CA VAL A 83 7.95 0.26 -6.75
C VAL A 83 8.95 -0.46 -7.63
#